data_AF-A0A9N9FH36-F1
#
_entry.id   AF-A0A9N9FH36-F1
#
_cell.length_a   1.000
_cell.length_b   1.000
_cell.length_c   1.000
_cell.angle_alpha   90.00
_cell.angle_beta   90.00
_cell.angle_gamma   90.00
#
_symmetry.space_group_name_H-M   'P 1'
#
loop_
_entity.id
_entity.type
_entity.pdbx_description
1 polymer ?
#
loop_
_entity_poly.entity_id
_entity_poly.type
_entity_poly.pdbx_seq_one_letter_code
_entity_poly.pdbx_strand_id
1 'polypeptide(L)'
;MSNQPSAARVVIHLLSKFGPQTTQQLHKHVIQFPTLGSTTYLKRKVLVHMSGQGLITKRKASKEELSEKGYPPATLMWFWYLNQKKIDGEKYKNMPGEDEVDEAVKQVDKDLTKLMKTKLEAKEMDYRIRDEKRSNGKFSKRFFEDKRQLRSDID
;
A
#
# COMPACT_ATOMS: atom_id res chain seq x y z
N MET A 1 -0.61 23.07 1.85
CA MET A 1 -0.28 21.62 1.99
C MET A 1 -1.58 20.86 1.79
N SER A 2 -1.61 19.84 0.94
CA SER A 2 -2.84 19.08 0.70
C SER A 2 -3.19 18.26 1.94
N ASN A 3 -4.22 18.67 2.68
CA ASN A 3 -4.81 17.96 3.83
C ASN A 3 -5.50 16.66 3.38
N GLN A 4 -4.77 15.75 2.74
CA GLN A 4 -5.33 14.48 2.31
C GLN A 4 -5.33 13.49 3.46
N PRO A 5 -6.50 12.89 3.77
CA PRO A 5 -6.60 11.89 4.83
C PRO A 5 -5.72 10.68 4.49
N SER A 6 -5.02 10.17 5.49
CA SER A 6 -4.15 9.02 5.33
C SER A 6 -4.89 7.78 4.86
N ALA A 7 -4.18 6.85 4.23
CA ALA A 7 -4.77 5.63 3.69
C ALA A 7 -5.48 4.79 4.77
N ALA A 8 -4.91 4.73 5.99
CA ALA A 8 -5.53 4.00 7.10
C ALA A 8 -6.81 4.68 7.57
N ARG A 9 -6.79 6.02 7.68
CA ARG A 9 -7.96 6.81 8.05
C ARG A 9 -9.10 6.67 7.05
N VAL A 10 -8.78 6.66 5.76
CA VAL A 10 -9.77 6.40 4.69
C VAL A 10 -10.41 5.03 4.85
N VAL A 11 -9.61 3.98 5.09
CA VAL A 11 -10.16 2.62 5.29
C VAL A 11 -11.07 2.56 6.51
N ILE A 12 -10.69 3.19 7.62
CA ILE A 12 -11.53 3.26 8.84
C ILE A 12 -12.82 4.00 8.54
N HIS A 13 -12.75 5.16 7.89
CA HIS A 13 -13.93 5.92 7.48
C HIS A 13 -14.89 5.09 6.63
N LEU A 14 -14.39 4.39 5.61
CA LEU A 14 -15.20 3.54 4.75
C LEU A 14 -15.90 2.41 5.52
N LEU A 15 -15.17 1.75 6.42
CA LEU A 15 -15.73 0.68 7.25
C LEU A 15 -16.71 1.20 8.31
N SER A 16 -16.48 2.40 8.86
CA SER A 16 -17.40 3.04 9.81
C SER A 16 -18.68 3.52 9.15
N LYS A 17 -18.59 4.04 7.92
CA LYS A 17 -19.72 4.63 7.19
C LYS A 17 -20.58 3.60 6.49
N PHE A 18 -19.96 2.60 5.84
CA PHE A 18 -20.65 1.61 5.02
C PHE A 18 -20.68 0.21 5.66
N GLY A 19 -20.11 0.07 6.85
CA GLY A 19 -20.00 -1.20 7.55
C GLY A 19 -18.93 -2.13 6.95
N PRO A 20 -19.00 -3.43 7.28
CA PRO A 20 -18.02 -4.41 6.80
C PRO A 20 -18.02 -4.52 5.28
N GLN A 21 -16.83 -4.43 4.69
CA GLN A 21 -16.63 -4.46 3.24
C GLN A 21 -15.60 -5.50 2.80
N THR A 22 -15.78 -6.03 1.59
CA THR A 22 -14.75 -6.84 0.94
C THR A 22 -13.63 -5.97 0.37
N THR A 23 -12.48 -6.59 0.07
CA THR A 23 -11.40 -5.89 -0.63
C THR A 23 -11.83 -5.34 -2.00
N GLN A 24 -12.74 -6.02 -2.71
CA GLN A 24 -13.28 -5.52 -3.97
C GLN A 24 -14.18 -4.29 -3.78
N GLN A 25 -14.98 -4.25 -2.72
CA GLN A 25 -15.81 -3.08 -2.40
C GLN A 25 -14.95 -1.89 -1.99
N LEU A 26 -13.97 -2.08 -1.09
CA LEU A 26 -13.01 -1.04 -0.72
C LEU A 26 -12.24 -0.52 -1.94
N HIS A 27 -11.94 -1.39 -2.91
CA HIS A 27 -11.28 -1.00 -4.14
C HIS A 27 -12.09 0.01 -4.98
N LYS A 28 -13.41 -0.08 -5.00
CA LYS A 28 -14.25 0.86 -5.75
C LYS A 28 -14.09 2.30 -5.25
N HIS A 29 -13.71 2.48 -3.99
CA HIS A 29 -13.46 3.79 -3.39
C HIS A 29 -12.05 4.32 -3.66
N VAL A 30 -11.13 3.53 -4.22
CA VAL A 30 -9.76 3.97 -4.53
C VAL A 30 -9.74 5.12 -5.53
N ILE A 31 -10.69 5.16 -6.47
CA ILE A 31 -10.83 6.27 -7.43
C ILE A 31 -11.14 7.59 -6.70
N GLN A 32 -11.94 7.53 -5.63
CA GLN A 32 -12.34 8.69 -4.85
C GLN A 32 -11.26 9.14 -3.86
N PHE A 33 -10.36 8.23 -3.46
CA PHE A 33 -9.29 8.48 -2.49
C PHE A 33 -7.92 8.14 -3.08
N PRO A 34 -7.25 9.12 -3.73
CA PRO A 34 -5.94 8.93 -4.33
C PRO A 34 -4.87 8.43 -3.35
N THR A 35 -5.03 8.69 -2.05
CA THR A 35 -4.13 8.20 -0.98
C THR A 35 -4.08 6.69 -0.86
N LEU A 36 -5.09 5.98 -1.35
CA LEU A 36 -5.08 4.52 -1.44
C LEU A 36 -4.21 4.00 -2.60
N GLY A 37 -3.78 4.87 -3.52
CA GLY A 37 -2.79 4.61 -4.57
C GLY A 37 -3.20 3.57 -5.61
N SER A 38 -3.18 2.29 -5.24
CA SER A 38 -3.55 1.17 -6.09
C SER A 38 -4.19 0.04 -5.29
N THR A 39 -4.91 -0.85 -5.97
CA THR A 39 -5.48 -2.07 -5.38
C THR A 39 -4.43 -2.92 -4.66
N THR A 40 -3.24 -3.02 -5.25
CA THR A 40 -2.12 -3.78 -4.69
C THR A 40 -1.60 -3.12 -3.41
N TYR A 41 -1.50 -1.79 -3.39
CA TYR A 41 -1.12 -1.03 -2.19
C TYR A 41 -2.14 -1.24 -1.06
N LEU A 42 -3.43 -1.05 -1.34
CA LEU A 42 -4.51 -1.28 -0.39
C LEU A 42 -4.46 -2.71 0.18
N LYS A 43 -4.42 -3.73 -0.69
CA LYS A 43 -4.49 -5.14 -0.26
C LYS A 43 -3.25 -5.61 0.49
N ARG A 44 -2.05 -5.30 0.00
CA ARG A 44 -0.80 -5.89 0.51
C ARG A 44 -0.13 -5.06 1.60
N LYS A 45 -0.43 -3.76 1.68
CA LYS A 45 0.20 -2.88 2.67
C LYS A 45 -0.83 -2.35 3.66
N VAL A 46 -1.81 -1.59 3.19
CA VAL A 46 -2.74 -0.90 4.11
C VAL A 46 -3.52 -1.90 4.96
N LEU A 47 -4.25 -2.84 4.32
CA LEU A 47 -5.08 -3.79 5.04
C LEU A 47 -4.26 -4.78 5.90
N VAL A 48 -3.10 -5.22 5.39
CA VAL A 48 -2.21 -6.12 6.14
C VAL A 48 -1.65 -5.43 7.37
N HIS A 49 -1.17 -4.19 7.23
CA HIS A 49 -0.57 -3.44 8.35
C HIS A 49 -1.61 -3.08 9.40
N MET A 50 -2.78 -2.60 8.98
CA MET A 50 -3.90 -2.31 9.88
C MET A 50 -4.40 -3.57 10.61
N SER A 51 -4.42 -4.71 9.92
CA SER A 51 -4.75 -6.00 10.53
C SER A 51 -3.68 -6.44 11.55
N GLY A 52 -2.40 -6.24 11.24
CA GLY A 52 -1.29 -6.55 12.14
C GLY A 52 -1.33 -5.73 13.43
N GLN A 53 -1.79 -4.48 13.35
CA GLN A 53 -2.04 -3.63 14.53
C GLN A 53 -3.39 -3.91 15.21
N GLY A 54 -4.21 -4.80 14.66
CA GLY A 54 -5.51 -5.19 15.20
C GLY A 54 -6.58 -4.12 15.09
N LEU A 55 -6.42 -3.14 14.19
CA LEU A 55 -7.41 -2.07 13.93
C LEU A 55 -8.59 -2.59 13.12
N ILE A 56 -8.31 -3.55 12.24
CA ILE A 56 -9.30 -4.25 11.44
C ILE A 56 -9.08 -5.75 11.54
N THR A 57 -10.13 -6.52 11.30
CA THR A 57 -10.07 -7.98 11.26
C THR A 57 -10.71 -8.51 10.00
N LYS A 58 -10.07 -9.53 9.41
CA LYS A 58 -10.63 -10.24 8.27
C LYS A 58 -11.34 -11.49 8.78
N ARG A 59 -12.65 -11.58 8.60
CA ARG A 59 -13.41 -12.80 8.89
C ARG A 59 -14.30 -13.21 7.73
N LYS A 60 -14.66 -14.49 7.73
CA LYS A 60 -15.64 -15.04 6.81
C LYS A 60 -17.03 -14.56 7.22
N ALA A 61 -17.83 -14.12 6.26
CA ALA A 61 -19.21 -13.76 6.54
C ALA A 61 -20.03 -14.96 7.01
N SER A 62 -20.94 -14.74 7.94
CA SER A 62 -21.95 -15.74 8.28
C SER A 62 -22.97 -15.88 7.13
N LYS A 63 -23.71 -17.00 7.11
CA LYS A 63 -24.80 -17.20 6.13
C LYS A 63 -25.87 -16.12 6.23
N GLU A 64 -26.14 -15.65 7.45
CA GLU A 64 -27.10 -14.58 7.75
C GLU A 64 -26.63 -13.24 7.17
N GLU A 65 -25.38 -12.84 7.42
CA GLU A 65 -24.81 -11.61 6.87
C GLU A 65 -24.79 -11.61 5.33
N LEU A 66 -24.58 -12.77 4.71
CA LEU A 66 -24.64 -12.93 3.26
C LEU A 66 -26.06 -12.78 2.74
N SER A 67 -27.03 -13.39 3.41
CA SER A 67 -28.44 -13.31 3.07
C SER A 67 -28.98 -11.88 3.17
N GLU A 68 -28.64 -11.16 4.24
CA GLU A 68 -29.02 -9.75 4.43
C GLU A 68 -28.49 -8.83 3.32
N LYS A 69 -27.29 -9.13 2.80
CA LYS A 69 -26.68 -8.38 1.70
C LYS A 69 -27.10 -8.86 0.32
N GLY A 70 -28.02 -9.83 0.23
CA GLY A 70 -28.53 -10.37 -1.03
C GLY A 70 -27.56 -11.29 -1.77
N TYR A 71 -26.57 -11.85 -1.07
CA TYR A 71 -25.66 -12.83 -1.67
C TYR A 71 -26.24 -14.25 -1.61
N PRO A 72 -25.93 -15.11 -2.60
CA PRO A 72 -26.35 -16.50 -2.58
C PRO A 72 -25.79 -17.25 -1.35
N PRO A 73 -26.55 -18.18 -0.76
CA PRO A 73 -26.18 -18.90 0.47
C PRO A 73 -24.94 -19.81 0.33
N ALA A 74 -24.55 -20.17 -0.91
CA ALA A 74 -23.34 -20.92 -1.20
C ALA A 74 -22.07 -20.04 -1.31
N THR A 75 -22.22 -18.72 -1.29
CA THR A 75 -21.10 -17.80 -1.55
C THR A 75 -20.22 -17.68 -0.31
N LEU A 76 -18.93 -17.95 -0.44
CA LEU A 76 -17.96 -17.71 0.64
C LEU A 76 -17.28 -16.36 0.43
N MET A 77 -17.64 -15.35 1.22
CA MET A 77 -17.01 -14.02 1.16
C MET A 77 -16.26 -13.68 2.43
N TRP A 78 -15.16 -12.95 2.25
CA TRP A 78 -14.33 -12.43 3.33
C TRP A 78 -14.52 -10.93 3.42
N PHE A 79 -14.92 -10.46 4.60
CA PHE A 79 -15.12 -9.06 4.89
C PHE A 79 -14.09 -8.57 5.89
N TRP A 80 -13.78 -7.29 5.77
CA TRP A 80 -12.99 -6.53 6.72
C TRP A 80 -13.94 -5.84 7.69
N TYR A 81 -13.68 -6.02 8.98
CA TYR A 81 -14.47 -5.46 10.08
C TYR A 81 -13.60 -4.52 10.87
N LEU A 82 -14.18 -3.41 11.29
CA LEU A 82 -13.53 -2.49 12.21
C LEU A 82 -13.47 -3.13 13.61
N ASN A 83 -12.32 -3.03 14.27
CA ASN A 83 -12.22 -3.44 15.66
C ASN A 83 -12.71 -2.32 16.58
N GLN A 84 -13.99 -2.37 16.94
CA GLN A 84 -14.64 -1.39 17.82
C GLN A 84 -14.00 -1.30 19.21
N LYS A 85 -13.21 -2.30 19.65
CA LYS A 85 -12.48 -2.23 20.93
C LYS A 85 -11.28 -1.29 20.88
N LYS A 86 -10.73 -1.05 19.69
CA LYS A 86 -9.52 -0.23 19.50
C LYS A 86 -9.80 1.10 18.82
N ILE A 87 -10.87 1.17 18.02
CA ILE A 87 -11.23 2.36 17.27
C ILE A 87 -12.69 2.66 17.55
N ASP A 88 -12.95 3.90 17.95
CA ASP A 88 -14.30 4.44 17.98
C ASP A 88 -14.73 4.79 16.56
N GLY A 89 -15.49 3.88 15.94
CA GLY A 89 -15.95 4.04 14.56
C GLY A 89 -16.82 5.29 14.34
N GLU A 90 -17.49 5.81 15.38
CA GLU A 90 -18.37 6.97 15.26
C GLU A 90 -17.61 8.24 14.90
N LYS A 91 -16.41 8.41 15.47
CA LYS A 91 -15.50 9.53 15.18
C LYS A 91 -15.05 9.60 13.71
N TYR A 92 -15.09 8.46 13.03
CA TYR A 92 -14.67 8.35 11.63
C TYR A 92 -15.85 8.30 10.66
N LYS A 93 -17.11 8.33 11.11
CA LYS A 93 -18.28 8.34 10.22
C LYS A 93 -18.33 9.60 9.37
N ASN A 94 -18.05 10.75 9.99
CA ASN A 94 -17.86 12.03 9.33
C ASN A 94 -16.36 12.26 9.28
N MET A 95 -15.75 12.42 8.12
CA MET A 95 -14.30 12.56 7.99
C MET A 95 -13.88 13.97 8.48
N PRO A 96 -13.36 14.16 9.71
CA PRO A 96 -12.97 15.47 10.22
C PRO A 96 -11.51 15.76 9.82
N GLY A 97 -11.02 16.99 10.05
CA GLY A 97 -9.60 17.36 9.90
C GLY A 97 -8.65 16.52 10.76
N GLU A 98 -7.33 16.64 10.56
CA GLU A 98 -6.26 15.83 11.21
C GLU A 98 -6.20 15.91 12.76
N ASP A 99 -7.03 16.75 13.38
CA ASP A 99 -6.82 17.16 14.76
C ASP A 99 -7.26 16.10 15.80
N GLU A 100 -8.12 15.14 15.44
CA GLU A 100 -8.65 14.11 16.35
C GLU A 100 -8.51 12.67 15.80
N VAL A 101 -7.30 12.29 15.39
CA VAL A 101 -7.03 10.89 14.97
C VAL A 101 -6.42 10.09 16.12
N ASP A 102 -6.90 8.85 16.32
CA ASP A 102 -6.35 7.94 17.34
C ASP A 102 -4.85 7.69 17.11
N GLU A 103 -4.09 7.59 18.20
CA GLU A 103 -2.63 7.39 18.15
C GLU A 103 -2.23 6.12 17.39
N ALA A 104 -3.06 5.08 17.45
CA ALA A 104 -2.84 3.84 16.71
C ALA A 104 -2.90 4.06 15.18
N VAL A 105 -3.80 4.94 14.71
CA VAL A 105 -3.90 5.29 13.29
C VAL A 105 -2.69 6.13 12.87
N LYS A 106 -2.28 7.09 13.71
CA LYS A 106 -1.06 7.88 13.47
C LYS A 106 0.17 7.00 13.36
N GLN A 107 0.27 5.94 14.18
CA GLN A 107 1.39 5.00 14.10
C GLN A 107 1.38 4.18 12.81
N VAL A 108 0.21 3.68 12.38
CA VAL A 108 0.08 3.03 11.05
C VAL A 108 0.57 3.96 9.94
N ASP A 109 0.18 5.22 9.99
CA ASP A 109 0.52 6.18 8.94
C ASP A 109 2.02 6.50 8.90
N LYS A 110 2.65 6.66 10.07
CA LYS A 110 4.11 6.79 10.20
C LYS A 110 4.81 5.57 9.61
N ASP A 111 4.36 4.36 9.94
CA ASP A 111 4.95 3.12 9.45
C ASP A 111 4.81 2.96 7.93
N LEU A 112 3.62 3.25 7.38
CA LEU A 112 3.36 3.21 5.94
C LEU A 112 4.24 4.21 5.20
N THR A 113 4.41 5.42 5.75
CA THR A 113 5.27 6.46 5.17
C THR A 113 6.74 6.03 5.19
N LYS A 114 7.22 5.45 6.29
CA LYS A 114 8.59 4.90 6.40
C LYS A 114 8.82 3.77 5.41
N LEU A 115 7.83 2.89 5.22
CA LEU A 115 7.87 1.79 4.25
C LEU A 115 7.91 2.30 2.79
N MET A 116 7.31 3.45 2.51
CA MET A 116 7.40 4.07 1.18
C MET A 116 8.79 4.66 0.92
N LYS A 117 9.33 5.43 1.89
CA LYS A 117 10.65 6.06 1.78
C LYS A 117 11.78 5.04 1.57
N THR A 118 11.81 3.99 2.40
CA THR A 118 12.81 2.91 2.29
C THR A 118 12.80 2.18 0.93
N LYS A 119 11.62 2.02 0.31
CA LYS A 119 11.53 1.44 -1.04
C LYS A 119 12.01 2.38 -2.14
N LEU A 120 11.81 3.69 -1.97
CA LEU A 120 12.31 4.69 -2.90
C LEU A 120 13.85 4.67 -2.88
N GLU A 121 14.44 4.70 -1.69
CA GLU A 121 15.90 4.62 -1.48
C GLU A 121 16.49 3.32 -2.04
N ALA A 122 15.85 2.17 -1.80
CA ALA A 122 16.30 0.90 -2.36
C ALA A 122 16.24 0.90 -3.91
N LYS A 123 15.19 1.49 -4.49
CA LYS A 123 15.05 1.60 -5.95
C LYS A 123 16.11 2.54 -6.54
N GLU A 124 16.41 3.65 -5.87
CA GLU A 124 17.47 4.59 -6.27
C GLU A 124 18.86 3.94 -6.20
N MET A 125 19.14 3.15 -5.16
CA MET A 125 20.38 2.37 -5.06
C MET A 125 20.51 1.37 -6.22
N ASP A 126 19.45 0.64 -6.55
CA ASP A 126 19.45 -0.28 -7.69
C ASP A 126 19.72 0.41 -9.03
N TYR A 127 19.18 1.63 -9.22
CA TYR A 127 19.49 2.44 -10.40
C TYR A 127 20.96 2.86 -10.46
N ARG A 128 21.53 3.34 -9.34
CA ARG A 128 22.95 3.71 -9.25
C ARG A 128 23.86 2.53 -9.56
N ILE A 129 23.61 1.37 -8.95
CA ILE A 129 24.36 0.13 -9.22
C ILE A 129 24.27 -0.27 -10.70
N ARG A 130 23.10 -0.11 -11.33
CA ARG A 130 22.91 -0.44 -12.75
C ARG A 130 23.66 0.51 -13.68
N ASP A 131 23.67 1.80 -13.37
CA ASP A 131 24.38 2.80 -14.17
C ASP A 131 25.90 2.72 -13.99
N GLU A 132 26.40 2.43 -12.78
CA GLU A 132 27.82 2.11 -12.55
C GLU A 132 28.27 0.86 -13.32
N LYS A 133 27.43 -0.19 -13.37
CA LYS A 133 27.72 -1.37 -14.19
C LYS A 133 27.75 -1.05 -15.69
N ARG A 134 26.92 -0.10 -16.16
CA ARG A 134 26.92 0.36 -17.56
C ARG A 134 28.12 1.25 -17.90
N SER A 135 28.58 2.10 -16.99
CA SER A 135 29.78 2.91 -17.18
C SER A 135 31.04 2.05 -17.18
N ASN A 136 31.17 1.12 -16.23
CA ASN A 136 32.30 0.19 -16.15
C ASN A 136 32.33 -0.82 -17.31
N GLY A 137 31.16 -1.29 -17.78
CA GLY A 137 31.06 -2.15 -18.97
C GLY A 137 31.44 -1.43 -20.28
N LYS A 138 31.18 -0.12 -20.39
CA LYS A 138 31.66 0.71 -21.52
C LYS A 138 33.17 0.94 -21.46
N PHE A 139 33.73 1.08 -20.27
CA PHE A 139 35.19 1.21 -20.08
C PHE A 139 35.92 -0.07 -20.49
N SER A 140 35.38 -1.24 -20.12
CA SER A 140 35.95 -2.54 -20.53
C SER A 140 35.90 -2.78 -22.05
N LYS A 141 34.86 -2.32 -22.77
CA LYS A 141 34.82 -2.48 -24.23
C LYS A 141 35.87 -1.62 -24.95
N ARG A 142 36.03 -0.34 -24.55
CA ARG A 142 37.03 0.56 -25.14
C ARG A 142 38.46 0.11 -24.87
N PHE A 143 38.74 -0.38 -23.66
CA PHE A 143 40.08 -0.90 -23.30
C PHE A 143 40.47 -2.16 -24.11
N PHE A 144 39.50 -2.96 -24.54
CA PHE A 144 39.73 -4.15 -25.39
C PHE A 144 39.79 -3.83 -26.89
N GLU A 145 39.17 -2.73 -27.34
CA GLU A 145 39.29 -2.24 -28.72
C GLU A 145 40.65 -1.54 -28.94
N ASP A 146 41.12 -0.71 -28.01
CA ASP A 146 42.45 -0.05 -28.09
C ASP A 146 43.61 -1.05 -28.14
N LYS A 147 43.52 -2.18 -27.40
CA LYS A 147 44.55 -3.23 -27.46
C LYS A 147 44.54 -4.05 -28.75
N ARG A 148 43.48 -3.96 -29.54
CA ARG A 148 43.36 -4.67 -30.82
C ARG A 148 43.97 -3.84 -31.97
N GLN A 149 43.92 -2.51 -31.88
CA GLN A 149 44.58 -1.59 -32.82
C GLN A 149 46.10 -1.53 -32.64
N LEU A 150 46.60 -1.61 -31.40
CA LEU A 150 48.06 -1.68 -31.15
C LEU A 150 48.77 -2.94 -31.68
N ARG A 151 48.02 -3.97 -32.08
CA ARG A 151 48.56 -5.20 -32.69
C ARG A 151 48.50 -5.22 -34.23
N SER A 152 47.81 -4.27 -34.86
CA SER A 152 47.73 -4.17 -36.33
C SER A 152 48.78 -3.24 -36.95
N ASP A 153 49.57 -2.54 -36.13
CA ASP A 153 50.62 -1.61 -36.58
C ASP A 153 52.04 -2.20 -36.45
N ILE A 154 52.16 -3.53 -36.23
CA ILE A 154 53.45 -4.26 -36.12
C ILE A 154 53.56 -5.37 -37.18
N ASP A 155 52.96 -5.19 -38.35
CA ASP A 155 53.24 -5.96 -39.57
C ASP A 155 53.63 -5.02 -40.71
#